data_AF-A0A183S8I5-F1
#
_entry.id   AF-A0A183S8I5-F1
#
_cell.length_a   1.000
_cell.length_b   1.000
_cell.length_c   1.000
_cell.angle_alpha   90.00
_cell.angle_beta   90.00
_cell.angle_gamma   90.00
#
_symmetry.space_group_name_H-M   'P 1'
#
loop_
_entity.id
_entity.type
_entity.pdbx_description
1 polymer ?
#
loop_
_entity_poly.entity_id
_entity_poly.type
_entity_poly.pdbx_seq_one_letter_code
_entity_poly.pdbx_strand_id
1 'polypeptide(L)' 'LIGRSQIVRLGDQQSAEVAVECGVPQGSVLGPILFLIYINDCVPGLDCDTAMFADEIKLWEVIHNAADEENL' A
#
# COMPACT_ATOMS: atom_id res chain seq x y z
N LEU A 1 11.59 14.38 -7.23
CA LEU A 1 11.85 13.05 -6.62
C LEU A 1 12.99 12.28 -7.30
N ILE A 2 13.69 12.87 -8.28
CA ILE A 2 14.80 12.23 -9.00
C ILE A 2 16.12 12.30 -8.21
N GLY A 3 17.13 11.55 -8.65
CA GLY A 3 18.48 11.60 -8.08
C GLY A 3 18.59 10.93 -6.71
N ARG A 4 17.67 10.02 -6.39
CA ARG A 4 17.70 9.22 -5.15
C ARG A 4 18.34 7.87 -5.42
N SER A 5 19.06 7.37 -4.43
CA SER A 5 19.63 6.03 -4.41
C SER A 5 19.39 5.37 -3.05
N GLN A 6 19.52 4.05 -2.99
CA GLN A 6 19.41 3.27 -1.77
C GLN A 6 20.50 2.19 -1.69
N ILE A 7 20.81 1.81 -0.46
CA ILE A 7 21.68 0.68 -0.10
C ILE A 7 21.02 -0.10 1.03
N VAL A 8 21.33 -1.40 1.11
CA VAL A 8 20.97 -2.23 2.26
C VAL A 8 22.25 -2.52 3.05
N ARG A 9 22.18 -2.36 4.37
CA ARG A 9 23.28 -2.67 5.29
C ARG A 9 22.85 -3.75 6.29
N LEU A 10 23.68 -4.77 6.44
CA LEU A 10 23.50 -5.83 7.43
C LEU A 10 24.81 -6.01 8.20
N GLY A 11 24.85 -5.50 9.43
CA GLY A 11 26.09 -5.40 10.21
C GLY A 11 27.14 -4.56 9.46
N ASP A 12 28.29 -5.19 9.18
CA ASP A 12 29.40 -4.56 8.47
C ASP A 12 29.32 -4.70 6.95
N GLN A 13 28.34 -5.45 6.41
CA GLN A 13 28.16 -5.65 4.98
C GLN A 13 27.20 -4.62 4.38
N GLN A 14 27.45 -4.25 3.12
CA GLN A 14 26.62 -3.31 2.36
C GLN A 14 26.38 -3.82 0.94
N SER A 15 25.16 -3.61 0.41
CA SER A 15 24.86 -3.82 -1.00
C SER A 15 25.52 -2.77 -1.90
N ALA A 16 25.52 -3.02 -3.21
CA ALA A 16 25.72 -1.96 -4.19
C ALA A 16 24.62 -0.87 -4.04
N GLU A 17 24.96 0.34 -4.46
CA GLU A 17 24.01 1.45 -4.55
C GLU A 17 23.09 1.26 -5.76
N VAL A 18 21.79 1.44 -5.56
CA VAL A 18 20.76 1.31 -6.61
C VAL A 18 19.91 2.56 -6.66
N ALA A 19 19.64 3.06 -7.87
CA ALA A 19 18.77 4.22 -8.07
C ALA A 19 17.33 3.92 -7.66
N VAL A 20 16.66 4.89 -7.02
CA VAL A 20 15.26 4.76 -6.60
C VAL A 20 14.35 5.44 -7.61
N GLU A 21 13.68 4.63 -8.43
CA GLU A 21 12.88 5.10 -9.56
C GLU A 21 11.46 5.53 -9.15
N CYS A 22 10.91 4.98 -8.07
CA CYS A 22 9.53 5.22 -7.64
C CYS A 22 9.41 5.57 -6.15
N GLY A 23 8.19 5.93 -5.73
CA GLY A 23 7.88 6.28 -4.34
C GLY A 23 8.39 7.65 -3.90
N VAL A 24 8.24 7.91 -2.61
CA VAL A 24 8.54 9.20 -1.96
C VAL A 24 9.53 9.00 -0.81
N PRO A 25 10.35 10.01 -0.44
CA PRO A 25 11.19 9.95 0.74
C PRO A 25 10.35 9.74 2.01
N GLN A 26 10.76 8.78 2.84
CA GLN A 26 10.19 8.62 4.17
C GLN A 26 10.44 9.88 5.01
N GLY A 27 9.46 10.29 5.81
CA GLY A 27 9.52 11.51 6.60
C GLY A 27 9.24 12.79 5.80
N SER A 28 8.92 12.69 4.50
CA SER A 28 8.43 13.84 3.75
C SER A 28 7.03 14.26 4.22
N VAL A 29 6.81 15.56 4.36
CA VAL A 29 5.51 16.14 4.77
C VAL A 29 4.38 15.75 3.82
N LEU A 30 4.68 15.67 2.52
CA LEU A 30 3.72 15.30 1.49
C LEU A 30 3.57 13.78 1.30
N GLY A 31 4.45 12.97 1.88
CA GLY A 31 4.46 11.52 1.70
C GLY A 31 3.11 10.86 2.01
N PRO A 32 2.49 11.13 3.18
CA PRO A 32 1.18 10.59 3.54
C PRO A 32 0.07 11.00 2.56
N ILE A 33 0.06 12.25 2.09
CA ILE A 33 -0.96 12.73 1.14
C ILE A 33 -0.80 12.05 -0.22
N LEU A 34 0.43 11.98 -0.74
CA LEU A 34 0.73 11.31 -2.01
C LEU A 34 0.41 9.82 -1.95
N PHE A 35 0.62 9.19 -0.79
CA PHE A 35 0.26 7.80 -0.56
C PHE A 35 -1.26 7.59 -0.59
N LEU A 36 -2.05 8.45 0.09
CA LEU A 36 -3.51 8.38 0.04
C LEU A 36 -4.06 8.55 -1.38
N ILE A 37 -3.51 9.49 -2.15
CA ILE A 37 -3.89 9.68 -3.55
C ILE A 37 -3.57 8.42 -4.37
N TYR A 38 -2.41 7.79 -4.14
CA TYR A 38 -1.99 6.61 -4.88
C TYR A 38 -2.87 5.39 -4.62
N ILE A 39 -3.31 5.16 -3.37
CA ILE A 39 -4.12 4.00 -3.01
C ILE A 39 -5.62 4.21 -3.24
N ASN A 40 -6.08 5.44 -3.49
CA ASN A 40 -7.51 5.76 -3.58
C ASN A 40 -8.25 4.95 -4.66
N ASP A 41 -7.52 4.49 -5.68
CA ASP A 41 -8.08 3.71 -6.79
C ASP A 41 -8.04 2.18 -6.52
N CYS A 42 -7.64 1.74 -5.32
CA CYS A 42 -7.54 0.30 -4.98
C CYS A 42 -8.87 -0.38 -4.65
N VAL A 43 -9.87 0.38 -4.18
CA VAL A 43 -11.17 -0.16 -3.74
C VAL A 43 -12.34 0.01 -4.70
N PRO A 44 -12.37 1.00 -5.63
CA PRO A 44 -13.47 1.10 -6.59
C PRO A 44 -13.62 -0.19 -7.41
N GLY A 45 -14.83 -0.76 -7.40
CA GLY A 45 -15.17 -1.96 -8.18
C GLY A 45 -15.17 -3.27 -7.40
N LEU A 46 -14.90 -3.26 -6.10
CA LEU A 46 -15.11 -4.41 -5.24
C LEU A 46 -16.58 -4.54 -4.85
N ASP A 47 -17.13 -5.76 -4.96
CA ASP A 47 -18.51 -6.10 -4.57
C ASP A 47 -18.56 -6.53 -3.10
N CYS A 48 -18.12 -5.65 -2.21
CA CYS A 48 -18.15 -5.88 -0.77
C CYS A 48 -18.04 -4.54 -0.02
N ASP A 49 -18.35 -4.54 1.27
CA ASP A 49 -18.07 -3.39 2.11
C ASP A 49 -16.56 -3.23 2.31
N THR A 50 -16.09 -1.99 2.30
CA THR A 50 -14.67 -1.69 2.38
C THR A 50 -14.37 -0.56 3.36
N ALA A 51 -13.22 -0.64 4.03
CA ALA A 51 -12.62 0.47 4.78
C ALA A 51 -11.12 0.54 4.50
N MET A 52 -10.61 1.76 4.41
CA MET A 52 -9.19 2.02 4.19
C MET A 52 -8.61 2.86 5.32
N PHE A 53 -7.40 2.52 5.77
CA PHE A 53 -6.64 3.33 6.70
C PHE A 53 -5.14 3.15 6.44
N ALA A 54 -4.47 4.23 6.03
CA ALA A 54 -3.08 4.16 5.59
C ALA A 54 -2.90 2.97 4.62
N ASP A 55 -1.98 2.06 4.89
CA ASP A 55 -1.68 0.88 4.09
C ASP A 55 -2.63 -0.30 4.30
N GLU A 56 -3.57 -0.20 5.24
CA GLU A 56 -4.58 -1.23 5.48
C GLU A 56 -5.83 -1.03 4.62
N ILE A 57 -6.29 -2.12 4.01
CA ILE A 57 -7.61 -2.26 3.40
C ILE A 57 -8.34 -3.40 4.13
N LYS A 58 -9.54 -3.13 4.61
CA LYS A 58 -10.45 -4.14 5.19
C LYS A 58 -11.61 -4.34 4.23
N LEU A 59 -11.92 -5.60 3.94
CA LEU A 59 -13.03 -6.03 3.10
C LEU A 59 -13.93 -6.93 3.95
N TRP A 60 -15.24 -6.77 3.88
CA TRP A 60 -16.19 -7.67 4.55
C TRP A 60 -17.52 -7.70 3.82
N GLU A 61 -18.30 -8.75 4.08
CA GLU A 61 -19.65 -8.93 3.58
C GLU A 61 -20.51 -9.58 4.68
N VAL A 62 -21.80 -9.27 4.71
CA VAL A 62 -22.74 -9.85 5.68
C VAL A 62 -23.37 -11.10 5.07
N ILE A 63 -23.12 -12.25 5.71
CA ILE A 63 -23.79 -13.51 5.35
C ILE A 63 -25.24 -13.44 5.87
N HIS A 64 -26.20 -13.39 4.96
CA HIS A 64 -27.62 -13.41 5.29
C HIS A 64 -28.25 -14.80 5.12
N ASN A 65 -27.68 -15.65 4.27
CA ASN A 65 -28.20 -16.97 3.97
C ASN A 65 -27.08 -17.97 3.56
N ALA A 66 -27.44 -19.25 3.42
CA ALA A 66 -26.49 -20.32 3.10
C ALA A 66 -25.85 -20.19 1.70
N ALA A 67 -26.52 -19.55 0.74
CA ALA A 67 -25.93 -19.29 -0.57
C ALA A 67 -24.85 -18.20 -0.51
N ASP A 68 -24.95 -17.25 0.43
CA ASP A 68 -23.89 -16.26 0.67
C ASP A 68 -22.65 -16.96 1.24
N GLU A 69 -22.84 -17.94 2.14
CA GLU A 69 -21.76 -18.76 2.70
C GLU A 69 -21.07 -19.62 1.63
N GLU A 70 -21.80 -20.12 0.63
CA GLU A 70 -21.22 -20.86 -0.50
C GLU A 70 -20.33 -20.00 -1.41
N ASN A 71 -20.45 -18.67 -1.36
CA ASN A 71 -19.70 -17.72 -2.18
C ASN A 71 -18.50 -17.06 -1.46
N LEU A 72 -18.22 -17.46 -0.21
CA LEU A 72 -17.00 -17.09 0.53
C LEU A 72 -15.80 -17.96 0.14
#